data_AF-A0A9W9BPQ8-F1
#
_entry.id   AF-A0A9W9BPQ8-F1
#
_cell.length_a   1.000
_cell.length_b   1.000
_cell.length_c   1.000
_cell.angle_alpha   90.00
_cell.angle_beta   90.00
_cell.angle_gamma   90.00
#
_symmetry.space_group_name_H-M   'P 1'
#
loop_
_entity.id
_entity.type
_entity.pdbx_description
1 polymer ?
#
loop_
_entity_poly.entity_id
_entity_poly.type
_entity_poly.pdbx_seq_one_letter_code
_entity_poly.pdbx_strand_id
1 'polypeptide(L)'
;MVRLLSRSVTETSGDLRRNKLGIGRRGRELIYTASDTEAVAGRRLHGPCFASFASCWSIISDLGYGRMNATPSDGLSIRSNAVKTRNMQNTSSKSVLSLIVSFLLVALANALYANCTAEDIVIPNATVVSVGQYSRGDVIPLPYTVPSCGGPFFKANATNDLCRIVVNVSTSDSSSVRVEAWFPQKWNRRLLATGTGGQGGCVDYLTVQNGAHLGFASFGTNAGHDGEAGFDFFLGKPEVIKDFGHRAIHVEAQVAKQMVEQYYGRAATKSYYQGCSTGGRQGLQNAQLYPNDFDGILVGAPGIDWLHIVASKGILARRIGWPDISSAAYVRPEQWPAIVAKQVELLDPLDGVQDGIIDDPTKYSFDPELLVCGTGLLNSTMCLNPHQVASVRAAYQPLANSKGQIVYPAFDLGADTSVFSANQVNGTAQLTYTILQVRNSSPS
;
A
#
# COMPACT_ATOMS: atom_id res chain seq x y z
N MET A 1 36.05 -18.36 4.23
CA MET A 1 36.86 -17.26 4.80
C MET A 1 36.94 -16.17 3.73
N VAL A 2 36.01 -15.21 3.72
CA VAL A 2 36.08 -13.97 2.93
C VAL A 2 35.55 -12.87 3.84
N ARG A 3 36.42 -11.89 4.10
CA ARG A 3 36.27 -10.81 5.07
C ARG A 3 35.62 -9.63 4.33
N LEU A 4 34.40 -9.25 4.68
CA LEU A 4 33.80 -8.00 4.19
C LEU A 4 34.27 -6.87 5.11
N LEU A 5 35.17 -6.04 4.58
CA LEU A 5 35.58 -4.77 5.20
C LEU A 5 34.51 -3.73 4.89
N SER A 6 33.82 -3.23 5.90
CA SER A 6 33.10 -1.97 5.83
C SER A 6 34.14 -0.83 5.84
N ARG A 7 34.14 0.00 4.79
CA ARG A 7 34.75 1.33 4.84
C ARG A 7 33.61 2.34 4.86
N SER A 8 33.60 3.18 5.88
CA SER A 8 32.81 4.41 5.91
C SER A 8 33.29 5.32 4.78
N VAL A 9 32.35 5.91 4.06
CA VAL A 9 32.63 7.04 3.17
C VAL A 9 32.15 8.27 3.89
N THR A 10 33.10 9.05 4.40
CA THR A 10 32.92 10.45 4.77
C THR A 10 32.71 11.25 3.49
N GLU A 11 31.58 11.96 3.38
CA GLU A 11 31.34 12.91 2.30
C GLU A 11 32.38 14.04 2.34
N THR A 12 33.07 14.22 1.21
CA THR A 12 33.72 15.48 0.87
C THR A 12 33.15 15.93 -0.46
N SER A 13 32.58 17.13 -0.46
CA SER A 13 32.06 17.81 -1.64
C SER A 13 33.17 17.97 -2.70
N GLY A 14 32.95 17.46 -3.90
CA GLY A 14 33.92 17.52 -4.97
C GLY A 14 33.29 17.18 -6.32
N ASP A 15 32.83 18.23 -6.99
CA ASP A 15 32.53 18.31 -8.42
C ASP A 15 33.54 17.50 -9.27
N LEU A 16 33.09 16.70 -10.25
CA LEU A 16 33.84 16.37 -11.48
C LEU A 16 33.09 15.41 -12.44
N ARG A 17 32.71 15.99 -13.58
CA ARG A 17 32.98 15.54 -14.97
C ARG A 17 32.99 14.04 -15.31
N ARG A 18 32.15 13.75 -16.32
CA ARG A 18 32.15 12.56 -17.19
C ARG A 18 33.55 12.06 -17.55
N ASN A 19 33.81 10.78 -17.28
CA ASN A 19 34.73 9.98 -18.08
C ASN A 19 34.07 8.65 -18.46
N LYS A 20 33.95 8.43 -19.77
CA LYS A 20 33.51 7.18 -20.41
C LYS A 20 34.64 6.17 -20.34
N LEU A 21 34.39 4.99 -19.79
CA LEU A 21 35.08 3.76 -20.13
C LEU A 21 34.04 2.63 -20.12
N GLY A 22 33.74 2.10 -21.30
CA GLY A 22 32.82 1.00 -21.48
C GLY A 22 33.55 -0.34 -21.34
N ILE A 23 32.88 -1.30 -20.69
CA ILE A 23 32.90 -2.75 -20.97
C ILE A 23 31.57 -3.29 -20.43
N GLY A 24 30.85 -4.02 -21.27
CA GLY A 24 29.45 -4.39 -21.04
C GLY A 24 29.25 -5.63 -20.17
N ARG A 25 28.23 -5.54 -19.31
CA ARG A 25 27.28 -6.60 -18.94
C ARG A 25 26.05 -5.88 -18.39
N ARG A 26 24.91 -5.99 -19.08
CA ARG A 26 23.64 -5.37 -18.65
C ARG A 26 23.04 -6.17 -17.49
N GLY A 27 23.47 -5.88 -16.26
CA GLY A 27 22.64 -6.04 -15.08
C GLY A 27 21.89 -4.72 -14.88
N ARG A 28 20.56 -4.75 -14.77
CA ARG A 28 19.82 -3.57 -14.30
C ARG A 28 20.08 -3.46 -12.80
N GLU A 29 20.83 -2.45 -12.41
CA GLU A 29 21.05 -2.08 -11.02
C GLU A 29 19.73 -1.53 -10.46
N LEU A 30 19.22 -2.11 -9.38
CA LEU A 30 18.09 -1.57 -8.64
C LEU A 30 18.56 -0.31 -7.92
N ILE A 31 18.24 0.85 -8.47
CA ILE A 31 18.52 2.14 -7.84
C ILE A 31 17.35 2.44 -6.89
N TYR A 32 17.63 2.41 -5.58
CA TYR A 32 16.73 2.96 -4.56
C TYR A 32 16.92 4.47 -4.53
N THR A 33 15.88 5.23 -4.86
CA THR A 33 15.84 6.67 -4.60
C THR A 33 14.87 6.91 -3.45
N ALA A 34 15.40 7.33 -2.29
CA ALA A 34 14.58 8.02 -1.31
C ALA A 34 14.25 9.41 -1.88
N SER A 35 12.99 9.82 -1.87
CA SER A 35 12.60 11.17 -2.25
C SER A 35 12.70 12.06 -1.01
N ASP A 36 13.70 12.95 -0.98
CA ASP A 36 13.73 14.07 -0.04
C ASP A 36 12.63 15.05 -0.43
N THR A 37 11.68 15.28 0.48
CA THR A 37 10.71 16.36 0.35
C THR A 37 11.15 17.52 1.26
N GLU A 38 11.63 18.60 0.66
CA GLU A 38 11.85 19.88 1.36
C GLU A 38 10.52 20.41 1.93
N ALA A 39 10.49 20.65 3.24
CA ALA A 39 9.33 21.18 3.95
C ALA A 39 9.11 22.68 3.64
N VAL A 40 7.96 23.02 3.05
CA VAL A 40 7.46 24.40 2.99
C VAL A 40 6.48 24.61 4.14
N ALA A 41 6.80 25.53 5.03
CA ALA A 41 6.03 25.85 6.23
C ALA A 41 4.59 26.29 5.93
N GLY A 42 3.59 25.61 6.53
CA GLY A 42 2.20 26.06 6.48
C GLY A 42 1.15 25.14 7.11
N ARG A 43 0.72 25.51 8.34
CA ARG A 43 -0.46 25.07 9.12
C ARG A 43 -0.38 23.75 9.90
N ARG A 44 -0.53 23.89 11.22
CA ARG A 44 -0.71 22.84 12.23
C ARG A 44 -1.99 22.04 11.96
N LEU A 45 -1.84 20.72 11.86
CA LEU A 45 -2.89 19.73 12.09
C LEU A 45 -2.34 18.68 13.06
N HIS A 46 -3.00 18.52 14.21
CA HIS A 46 -2.66 17.51 15.22
C HIS A 46 -3.30 16.16 14.84
N GLY A 47 -2.50 15.09 14.75
CA GLY A 47 -2.97 13.70 14.68
C GLY A 47 -1.80 12.70 14.57
N PRO A 48 -1.74 11.64 15.40
CA PRO A 48 -0.65 10.66 15.35
C PRO A 48 -0.79 9.74 14.12
N CYS A 49 0.34 9.47 13.45
CA CYS A 49 0.45 8.65 12.24
C CYS A 49 1.03 7.25 12.55
N PHE A 50 0.62 6.27 11.72
CA PHE A 50 0.96 4.84 11.79
C PHE A 50 0.34 4.17 13.04
N ALA A 51 -0.05 2.90 13.14
CA ALA A 51 -0.27 1.83 12.21
C ALA A 51 -1.75 1.38 12.30
N SER A 52 -2.47 1.64 11.22
CA SER A 52 -3.74 1.02 10.85
C SER A 52 -3.88 1.31 9.37
N PHE A 53 -4.54 0.43 8.60
CA PHE A 53 -4.72 0.53 7.14
C PHE A 53 -5.17 1.93 6.65
N ALA A 54 -5.76 2.75 7.52
CA ALA A 54 -6.16 4.13 7.23
C ALA A 54 -5.02 5.18 7.21
N SER A 55 -3.86 4.93 7.83
CA SER A 55 -2.95 6.03 8.25
C SER A 55 -1.81 6.34 7.29
N CYS A 56 -1.42 5.42 6.40
CA CYS A 56 -0.40 5.72 5.37
C CYS A 56 -0.90 6.67 4.27
N TRP A 57 -2.19 7.01 4.24
CA TRP A 57 -2.81 7.65 3.08
C TRP A 57 -3.21 9.12 3.25
N SER A 58 -3.35 9.65 4.48
CA SER A 58 -3.75 11.06 4.66
C SER A 58 -2.77 12.08 4.05
N ILE A 59 -1.48 11.76 3.94
CA ILE A 59 -0.46 12.72 3.49
C ILE A 59 -0.43 12.86 1.95
N ILE A 60 -0.86 11.85 1.18
CA ILE A 60 -0.85 11.93 -0.30
C ILE A 60 -2.13 12.59 -0.84
N SER A 61 -3.25 12.51 -0.10
CA SER A 61 -4.52 13.15 -0.51
C SER A 61 -4.56 14.67 -0.32
N ASP A 62 -3.77 15.23 0.59
CA ASP A 62 -3.85 16.67 0.94
C ASP A 62 -3.08 17.60 -0.02
N LEU A 63 -2.26 17.07 -0.92
CA LEU A 63 -1.66 17.85 -2.02
C LEU A 63 -2.62 18.12 -3.19
N GLY A 64 -3.87 17.64 -3.13
CA GLY A 64 -4.84 17.69 -4.23
C GLY A 64 -6.07 18.59 -4.05
N TYR A 65 -6.29 19.21 -2.88
CA TYR A 65 -7.52 19.99 -2.62
C TYR A 65 -7.25 21.45 -2.19
N GLY A 66 -6.69 22.22 -3.11
CA GLY A 66 -6.82 23.69 -3.09
C GLY A 66 -8.23 24.09 -3.54
N ARG A 67 -9.13 24.38 -2.59
CA ARG A 67 -10.43 25.04 -2.86
C ARG A 67 -10.19 26.43 -3.48
N MET A 68 -10.45 26.59 -4.78
CA MET A 68 -10.70 27.91 -5.36
C MET A 68 -12.20 28.21 -5.25
N ASN A 69 -12.54 29.16 -4.38
CA ASN A 69 -13.87 29.78 -4.35
C ASN A 69 -14.02 30.69 -5.57
N ALA A 70 -15.01 30.42 -6.42
CA ALA A 70 -15.45 31.35 -7.45
C ALA A 70 -16.73 32.07 -6.97
N THR A 71 -16.67 33.39 -6.85
CA THR A 71 -17.82 34.30 -6.73
C THR A 71 -18.24 34.82 -8.13
N PRO A 72 -19.49 35.30 -8.29
CA PRO A 72 -20.20 35.23 -9.56
C PRO A 72 -20.06 36.47 -10.47
N SER A 73 -20.06 36.16 -11.78
CA SER A 73 -20.50 36.93 -12.96
C SER A 73 -20.80 38.42 -12.84
N ASP A 74 -20.05 39.22 -13.60
CA ASP A 74 -20.51 40.51 -14.16
C ASP A 74 -20.80 40.36 -15.66
N GLY A 75 -21.95 40.92 -16.05
CA GLY A 75 -22.57 40.73 -17.36
C GLY A 75 -21.89 41.48 -18.50
N LEU A 76 -22.07 40.94 -19.70
CA LEU A 76 -21.78 41.63 -20.96
C LEU A 76 -23.01 41.60 -21.86
N SER A 77 -23.38 42.81 -22.26
CA SER A 77 -24.59 43.14 -22.99
C SER A 77 -24.55 42.68 -24.44
N ILE A 78 -25.71 42.21 -24.91
CA ILE A 78 -25.97 41.84 -26.29
C ILE A 78 -26.12 43.12 -27.12
N ARG A 79 -25.22 43.34 -28.08
CA ARG A 79 -25.46 44.26 -29.20
C ARG A 79 -26.07 43.49 -30.36
N SER A 80 -27.29 43.86 -30.72
CA SER A 80 -27.97 43.44 -31.94
C SER A 80 -27.28 44.04 -33.16
N ASN A 81 -26.94 43.18 -34.13
CA ASN A 81 -26.65 43.62 -35.50
C ASN A 81 -27.60 42.92 -36.45
N ALA A 82 -28.23 43.75 -37.29
CA ALA A 82 -29.30 43.40 -38.20
C ALA A 82 -28.89 42.32 -39.22
N VAL A 83 -29.75 41.32 -39.38
CA VAL A 83 -29.64 40.32 -40.44
C VAL A 83 -30.13 40.93 -41.75
N LYS A 84 -29.22 41.10 -42.72
CA LYS A 84 -29.57 41.28 -44.13
C LYS A 84 -29.98 39.91 -44.69
N THR A 85 -31.23 39.79 -45.10
CA THR A 85 -31.72 38.68 -45.90
C THR A 85 -31.02 38.66 -47.26
N ARG A 86 -30.21 37.64 -47.52
CA ARG A 86 -29.79 37.24 -48.87
C ARG A 86 -30.43 35.90 -49.19
N ASN A 87 -31.28 35.91 -50.21
CA ASN A 87 -31.69 34.71 -50.92
C ASN A 87 -30.44 34.00 -51.44
N MET A 88 -30.27 32.73 -51.11
CA MET A 88 -29.43 31.82 -51.88
C MET A 88 -30.20 30.55 -52.19
N GLN A 89 -30.48 30.43 -53.48
CA GLN A 89 -31.02 29.26 -54.15
C GLN A 89 -30.05 28.07 -54.01
N ASN A 90 -30.63 26.87 -53.99
CA ASN A 90 -30.03 25.59 -54.41
C ASN A 90 -28.53 25.39 -54.14
N THR A 91 -28.21 24.77 -53.00
CA THR A 91 -27.05 23.86 -52.91
C THR A 91 -27.52 22.51 -52.42
N SER A 92 -27.76 21.64 -53.41
CA SER A 92 -28.13 20.25 -53.30
C SER A 92 -26.99 19.37 -52.77
N SER A 93 -27.38 18.32 -52.05
CA SER A 93 -26.65 17.07 -51.82
C SER A 93 -25.35 17.09 -50.98
N LYS A 94 -24.46 18.08 -51.10
CA LYS A 94 -23.14 18.05 -50.42
C LYS A 94 -23.19 18.31 -48.91
N SER A 95 -24.09 19.18 -48.45
CA SER A 95 -24.24 19.51 -47.01
C SER A 95 -24.89 18.39 -46.20
N VAL A 96 -25.80 17.63 -46.82
CA VAL A 96 -26.45 16.47 -46.20
C VAL A 96 -25.46 15.30 -46.10
N LEU A 97 -24.63 15.08 -47.12
CA LEU A 97 -23.56 14.08 -47.06
C LEU A 97 -22.52 14.39 -45.97
N SER A 98 -22.15 15.66 -45.79
CA SER A 98 -21.19 16.08 -44.76
C SER A 98 -21.75 15.97 -43.33
N LEU A 99 -23.06 16.16 -43.15
CA LEU A 99 -23.76 15.94 -41.88
C LEU A 99 -23.91 14.45 -41.58
N ILE A 100 -24.23 13.63 -42.59
CA ILE A 100 -24.32 12.16 -42.46
C ILE A 100 -22.95 11.57 -42.15
N VAL A 101 -21.87 12.00 -42.81
CA VAL A 101 -20.49 11.53 -42.52
C VAL A 101 -20.04 11.96 -41.13
N SER A 102 -20.39 13.19 -40.68
CA SER A 102 -20.11 13.65 -39.31
C SER A 102 -20.92 12.87 -38.26
N PHE A 103 -22.20 12.59 -38.53
CA PHE A 103 -23.03 11.75 -37.66
C PHE A 103 -22.56 10.29 -37.63
N LEU A 104 -22.11 9.74 -38.76
CA LEU A 104 -21.50 8.41 -38.83
C LEU A 104 -20.15 8.36 -38.12
N LEU A 105 -19.31 9.40 -38.20
CA LEU A 105 -18.05 9.49 -37.45
C LEU A 105 -18.27 9.64 -35.95
N VAL A 106 -19.30 10.38 -35.51
CA VAL A 106 -19.68 10.49 -34.09
C VAL A 106 -20.34 9.19 -33.60
N ALA A 107 -21.16 8.53 -34.42
CA ALA A 107 -21.74 7.23 -34.12
C ALA A 107 -20.69 6.11 -34.09
N LEU A 108 -19.68 6.15 -34.98
CA LEU A 108 -18.53 5.25 -34.97
C LEU A 108 -17.58 5.56 -33.80
N ALA A 109 -17.41 6.82 -33.42
CA ALA A 109 -16.65 7.19 -32.22
C ALA A 109 -17.35 6.74 -30.93
N ASN A 110 -18.68 6.71 -30.91
CA ASN A 110 -19.46 6.15 -29.80
C ASN A 110 -19.59 4.61 -29.86
N ALA A 111 -19.40 3.99 -31.02
CA ALA A 111 -19.42 2.54 -31.20
C ALA A 111 -18.05 1.86 -31.06
N LEU A 112 -16.98 2.62 -30.81
CA LEU A 112 -15.63 2.11 -30.52
C LEU A 112 -15.35 1.91 -29.03
N TYR A 113 -16.32 2.19 -28.17
CA TYR A 113 -16.24 1.79 -26.78
C TYR A 113 -16.62 0.32 -26.71
N ALA A 114 -15.63 -0.54 -26.45
CA ALA A 114 -15.87 -1.96 -26.20
C ALA A 114 -16.98 -2.07 -25.16
N ASN A 115 -18.15 -2.59 -25.55
CA ASN A 115 -19.15 -3.01 -24.58
C ASN A 115 -18.41 -3.92 -23.60
N CYS A 116 -18.52 -3.65 -22.30
CA CYS A 116 -17.91 -4.46 -21.26
C CYS A 116 -18.58 -5.84 -21.26
N THR A 117 -18.08 -6.72 -22.10
CA THR A 117 -18.55 -8.09 -22.29
C THR A 117 -17.44 -9.05 -21.88
N ALA A 118 -17.85 -10.17 -21.29
CA ALA A 118 -16.93 -11.25 -20.92
C ALA A 118 -16.44 -12.04 -22.14
N GLU A 119 -17.21 -12.02 -23.23
CA GLU A 119 -17.06 -12.93 -24.38
C GLU A 119 -15.71 -12.82 -25.08
N ASP A 120 -15.07 -11.65 -24.98
CA ASP A 120 -13.78 -11.37 -25.63
C ASP A 120 -12.56 -11.62 -24.73
N ILE A 121 -12.75 -11.88 -23.43
CA ILE A 121 -11.64 -12.11 -22.49
C ILE A 121 -11.43 -13.60 -22.27
N VAL A 122 -10.38 -14.14 -22.89
CA VAL A 122 -9.95 -15.53 -22.76
C VAL A 122 -8.57 -15.59 -22.12
N ILE A 123 -8.52 -16.10 -20.90
CA ILE A 123 -7.28 -16.30 -20.14
C ILE A 123 -7.10 -17.79 -19.85
N PRO A 124 -5.95 -18.40 -20.20
CA PRO A 124 -5.70 -19.81 -19.91
C PRO A 124 -5.83 -20.14 -18.42
N ASN A 125 -6.45 -21.29 -18.11
CA ASN A 125 -6.68 -21.76 -16.74
C ASN A 125 -7.50 -20.80 -15.86
N ALA A 126 -8.27 -19.91 -16.46
CA ALA A 126 -9.09 -18.95 -15.74
C ALA A 126 -10.57 -19.04 -16.10
N THR A 127 -11.42 -18.66 -15.15
CA THR A 127 -12.85 -18.46 -15.36
C THR A 127 -13.21 -17.00 -15.09
N VAL A 128 -14.01 -16.40 -15.97
CA VAL A 128 -14.59 -15.08 -15.71
C VAL A 128 -15.69 -15.23 -14.67
N VAL A 129 -15.54 -14.52 -13.55
CA VAL A 129 -16.45 -14.60 -12.41
C VAL A 129 -17.53 -13.53 -12.50
N SER A 130 -17.17 -12.30 -12.89
CA SER A 130 -18.13 -11.23 -13.09
C SER A 130 -17.59 -10.16 -14.05
N VAL A 131 -18.52 -9.49 -14.72
CA VAL A 131 -18.27 -8.34 -15.60
C VAL A 131 -19.31 -7.27 -15.28
N GLY A 132 -18.88 -6.01 -15.20
CA GLY A 132 -19.75 -4.88 -14.93
C GLY A 132 -19.27 -3.59 -15.58
N GLN A 133 -20.16 -2.94 -16.33
CA GLN A 133 -19.97 -1.59 -16.83
C GLN A 133 -20.44 -0.58 -15.78
N TYR A 134 -19.62 0.43 -15.51
CA TYR A 134 -19.94 1.51 -14.57
C TYR A 134 -19.64 2.86 -15.20
N SER A 135 -20.55 3.81 -15.02
CA SER A 135 -20.35 5.22 -15.35
C SER A 135 -19.76 5.94 -14.14
N ARG A 136 -19.12 7.08 -14.37
CA ARG A 136 -18.62 7.95 -13.31
C ARG A 136 -19.76 8.34 -12.35
N GLY A 137 -19.53 8.14 -11.06
CA GLY A 137 -20.50 8.38 -10.00
C GLY A 137 -21.29 7.13 -9.58
N ASP A 138 -21.22 6.05 -10.36
CA ASP A 138 -21.85 4.78 -9.99
C ASP A 138 -21.18 4.17 -8.76
N VAL A 139 -21.95 3.34 -8.05
CA VAL A 139 -21.45 2.53 -6.95
C VAL A 139 -21.09 1.14 -7.47
N ILE A 140 -19.84 0.74 -7.26
CA ILE A 140 -19.29 -0.55 -7.66
C ILE A 140 -19.45 -1.53 -6.48
N PRO A 141 -20.30 -2.56 -6.59
CA PRO A 141 -20.39 -3.61 -5.59
C PRO A 141 -19.14 -4.50 -5.62
N LEU A 142 -18.62 -4.85 -4.44
CA LEU A 142 -17.44 -5.69 -4.27
C LEU A 142 -17.82 -6.99 -3.54
N PRO A 143 -18.63 -7.87 -4.16
CA PRO A 143 -19.29 -8.97 -3.44
C PRO A 143 -18.33 -10.04 -2.87
N TYR A 144 -17.07 -10.05 -3.31
CA TYR A 144 -16.05 -11.01 -2.87
C TYR A 144 -15.24 -10.54 -1.65
N THR A 145 -15.57 -9.39 -1.06
CA THR A 145 -14.96 -8.95 0.20
C THR A 145 -15.54 -9.72 1.38
N VAL A 146 -14.70 -10.55 2.00
CA VAL A 146 -15.05 -11.28 3.22
C VAL A 146 -15.03 -10.36 4.45
N PRO A 147 -15.60 -10.76 5.60
CA PRO A 147 -15.72 -9.89 6.78
C PRO A 147 -14.41 -9.24 7.24
N SER A 148 -13.29 -9.97 7.22
CA SER A 148 -11.97 -9.42 7.55
C SER A 148 -11.46 -8.38 6.55
N CYS A 149 -12.03 -8.31 5.34
CA CYS A 149 -11.73 -7.31 4.31
C CYS A 149 -12.81 -6.21 4.21
N GLY A 150 -13.62 -6.01 5.25
CA GLY A 150 -14.73 -5.03 5.26
C GLY A 150 -16.11 -5.61 4.97
N GLY A 151 -16.20 -6.90 4.60
CA GLY A 151 -17.47 -7.62 4.43
C GLY A 151 -18.20 -7.34 3.11
N PRO A 152 -19.30 -8.06 2.83
CA PRO A 152 -19.94 -8.09 1.51
C PRO A 152 -20.66 -6.78 1.13
N PHE A 153 -20.82 -5.86 2.09
CA PHE A 153 -21.40 -4.53 1.86
C PHE A 153 -20.34 -3.47 1.54
N PHE A 154 -19.06 -3.85 1.50
CA PHE A 154 -18.00 -2.96 1.05
C PHE A 154 -18.22 -2.61 -0.43
N LYS A 155 -18.03 -1.33 -0.75
CA LYS A 155 -18.31 -0.78 -2.07
C LYS A 155 -17.24 0.24 -2.40
N ALA A 156 -17.03 0.45 -3.69
CA ALA A 156 -16.23 1.54 -4.20
C ALA A 156 -17.08 2.44 -5.09
N ASN A 157 -16.58 3.64 -5.37
CA ASN A 157 -17.23 4.58 -6.29
C ASN A 157 -16.49 4.56 -7.64
N ALA A 158 -17.22 4.52 -8.74
CA ALA A 158 -16.64 4.69 -10.06
C ALA A 158 -16.19 6.15 -10.21
N THR A 159 -14.88 6.40 -10.24
CA THR A 159 -14.33 7.75 -10.39
C THR A 159 -14.23 8.18 -11.85
N ASN A 160 -14.35 7.22 -12.77
CA ASN A 160 -14.36 7.33 -14.23
C ASN A 160 -15.34 6.29 -14.80
N ASP A 161 -15.77 6.47 -16.06
CA ASP A 161 -16.44 5.42 -16.83
C ASP A 161 -15.46 4.26 -17.03
N LEU A 162 -15.85 3.05 -16.61
CA LEU A 162 -14.97 1.89 -16.60
C LEU A 162 -15.72 0.56 -16.77
N CYS A 163 -14.96 -0.44 -17.20
CA CYS A 163 -15.35 -1.84 -17.17
C CYS A 163 -14.60 -2.56 -16.05
N ARG A 164 -15.32 -3.23 -15.16
CA ARG A 164 -14.75 -4.12 -14.13
C ARG A 164 -14.90 -5.56 -14.58
N ILE A 165 -13.81 -6.32 -14.53
CA ILE A 165 -13.78 -7.75 -14.84
C ILE A 165 -13.08 -8.48 -13.70
N VAL A 166 -13.68 -9.56 -13.23
CA VAL A 166 -13.09 -10.43 -12.20
C VAL A 166 -12.86 -11.80 -12.81
N VAL A 167 -11.64 -12.31 -12.65
CA VAL A 167 -11.26 -13.65 -13.11
C VAL A 167 -10.70 -14.46 -11.93
N ASN A 168 -11.00 -15.75 -11.91
CA ASN A 168 -10.36 -16.70 -10.98
C ASN A 168 -9.42 -17.60 -11.79
N VAL A 169 -8.15 -17.60 -11.44
CA VAL A 169 -7.08 -18.30 -12.18
C VAL A 169 -6.60 -19.48 -11.35
N SER A 170 -6.71 -20.69 -11.88
CA SER A 170 -6.15 -21.88 -11.25
C SER A 170 -4.63 -21.82 -11.26
N THR A 171 -4.01 -21.97 -10.09
CA THR A 171 -2.55 -21.93 -9.91
C THR A 171 -1.95 -23.31 -9.61
N SER A 172 -2.80 -24.27 -9.24
CA SER A 172 -2.51 -25.71 -9.10
C SER A 172 -3.83 -26.48 -9.00
N ASP A 173 -3.77 -27.81 -8.84
CA ASP A 173 -4.94 -28.65 -8.57
C ASP A 173 -5.65 -28.34 -7.23
N SER A 174 -5.02 -27.54 -6.36
CA SER A 174 -5.51 -27.27 -4.99
C SER A 174 -5.51 -25.79 -4.59
N SER A 175 -5.25 -24.87 -5.53
CA SER A 175 -5.30 -23.43 -5.26
C SER A 175 -5.63 -22.62 -6.50
N SER A 176 -6.16 -21.42 -6.27
CA SER A 176 -6.50 -20.45 -7.30
C SER A 176 -6.35 -19.03 -6.77
N VAL A 177 -6.10 -18.10 -7.68
CA VAL A 177 -5.92 -16.68 -7.39
C VAL A 177 -7.03 -15.89 -8.08
N ARG A 178 -7.72 -15.04 -7.33
CA ARG A 178 -8.65 -14.06 -7.91
C ARG A 178 -7.88 -12.82 -8.33
N VAL A 179 -8.11 -12.38 -9.57
CA VAL A 179 -7.58 -11.15 -10.15
C VAL A 179 -8.75 -10.29 -10.58
N GLU A 180 -8.75 -9.03 -10.17
CA GLU A 180 -9.74 -8.04 -10.54
C GLU A 180 -9.10 -6.97 -11.40
N ALA A 181 -9.79 -6.58 -12.48
CA ALA A 181 -9.33 -5.63 -13.46
C ALA A 181 -10.34 -4.50 -13.62
N TRP A 182 -9.87 -3.25 -13.59
CA TRP A 182 -10.66 -2.05 -13.80
C TRP A 182 -10.08 -1.31 -15.01
N PHE A 183 -10.85 -1.33 -16.10
CA PHE A 183 -10.48 -0.75 -17.38
C PHE A 183 -11.19 0.60 -17.57
N PRO A 184 -10.53 1.74 -17.31
CA PRO A 184 -11.12 3.04 -17.60
C PRO A 184 -11.26 3.23 -19.10
N GLN A 185 -12.35 3.86 -19.53
CA GLN A 185 -12.55 4.22 -20.94
C GLN A 185 -11.48 5.20 -21.43
N LYS A 186 -11.10 6.16 -20.57
CA LYS A 186 -9.97 7.08 -20.79
C LYS A 186 -8.67 6.46 -20.30
N TRP A 187 -8.16 5.51 -21.08
CA TRP A 187 -6.93 4.79 -20.75
C TRP A 187 -5.67 5.54 -21.21
N ASN A 188 -4.70 5.70 -20.29
CA ASN A 188 -3.42 6.37 -20.53
C ASN A 188 -2.35 5.44 -21.16
N ARG A 189 -2.75 4.26 -21.63
CA ARG A 189 -1.90 3.20 -22.21
C ARG A 189 -0.95 2.52 -21.23
N ARG A 190 -1.18 2.62 -19.93
CA ARG A 190 -0.35 1.97 -18.89
C ARG A 190 -1.22 1.05 -18.03
N LEU A 191 -0.61 0.01 -17.48
CA LEU A 191 -1.26 -0.82 -16.47
C LEU A 191 -0.61 -0.60 -15.10
N LEU A 192 -1.42 -0.75 -14.05
CA LEU A 192 -0.98 -0.68 -12.65
C LEU A 192 -1.54 -1.89 -11.91
N ALA A 193 -0.68 -2.74 -11.38
CA ALA A 193 -1.07 -3.81 -10.44
C ALA A 193 -0.81 -3.39 -8.99
N THR A 194 -1.54 -3.98 -8.05
CA THR A 194 -1.33 -3.75 -6.61
C THR A 194 -1.00 -5.04 -5.87
N GLY A 195 -0.52 -4.90 -4.64
CA GLY A 195 -0.34 -6.01 -3.71
C GLY A 195 -1.49 -6.19 -2.74
N THR A 196 -1.19 -6.89 -1.65
CA THR A 196 -2.07 -7.04 -0.50
C THR A 196 -1.43 -6.49 0.77
N GLY A 197 -2.21 -6.35 1.85
CA GLY A 197 -1.71 -6.04 3.19
C GLY A 197 -1.71 -7.27 4.10
N GLY A 198 -1.14 -7.14 5.30
CA GLY A 198 -1.27 -8.17 6.35
C GLY A 198 -0.85 -9.56 5.89
N GLN A 199 -1.69 -10.56 6.13
CA GLN A 199 -1.46 -11.94 5.69
C GLN A 199 -1.93 -12.23 4.26
N GLY A 200 -2.32 -11.21 3.50
CA GLY A 200 -2.97 -11.36 2.21
C GLY A 200 -4.47 -11.53 2.32
N GLY A 201 -5.12 -11.96 1.23
CA GLY A 201 -6.53 -12.31 1.24
C GLY A 201 -7.51 -11.19 0.92
N CYS A 202 -7.05 -9.93 0.90
CA CYS A 202 -7.87 -8.77 0.59
C CYS A 202 -7.30 -8.01 -0.61
N VAL A 203 -8.12 -7.78 -1.63
CA VAL A 203 -7.78 -6.92 -2.77
C VAL A 203 -7.71 -5.46 -2.30
N ASP A 204 -6.63 -4.75 -2.62
CA ASP A 204 -6.48 -3.33 -2.33
C ASP A 204 -7.27 -2.47 -3.35
N TYR A 205 -8.59 -2.41 -3.15
CA TYR A 205 -9.50 -1.66 -4.00
C TYR A 205 -9.24 -0.16 -4.01
N LEU A 206 -8.63 0.41 -2.96
CA LEU A 206 -8.29 1.82 -2.93
C LEU A 206 -7.22 2.11 -3.99
N THR A 207 -6.15 1.32 -4.04
CA THR A 207 -5.12 1.47 -5.08
C THR A 207 -5.66 1.16 -6.47
N VAL A 208 -6.52 0.14 -6.62
CA VAL A 208 -7.18 -0.16 -7.91
C VAL A 208 -8.02 1.03 -8.40
N GLN A 209 -8.85 1.61 -7.52
CA GLN A 209 -9.70 2.75 -7.84
C GLN A 209 -8.86 3.99 -8.20
N ASN A 210 -7.80 4.27 -7.45
CA ASN A 210 -6.90 5.40 -7.71
C ASN A 210 -6.14 5.24 -9.02
N GLY A 211 -5.66 4.03 -9.33
CA GLY A 211 -5.05 3.72 -10.63
C GLY A 211 -6.03 3.99 -11.77
N ALA A 212 -7.27 3.49 -11.65
CA ALA A 212 -8.30 3.68 -12.66
C ALA A 212 -8.69 5.17 -12.80
N HIS A 213 -8.71 5.91 -11.68
CA HIS A 213 -8.93 7.36 -11.67
C HIS A 213 -7.87 8.10 -12.50
N LEU A 214 -6.60 7.71 -12.35
CA LEU A 214 -5.45 8.26 -13.08
C LEU A 214 -5.32 7.71 -14.52
N GLY A 215 -6.28 6.89 -14.97
CA GLY A 215 -6.36 6.36 -16.33
C GLY A 215 -5.52 5.10 -16.56
N PHE A 216 -5.03 4.43 -15.53
CA PHE A 216 -4.38 3.12 -15.66
C PHE A 216 -5.43 2.01 -15.81
N ALA A 217 -5.12 1.01 -16.63
CA ALA A 217 -5.77 -0.30 -16.50
C ALA A 217 -5.28 -0.90 -15.18
N SER A 218 -6.17 -1.00 -14.19
CA SER A 218 -5.76 -1.22 -12.80
C SER A 218 -6.16 -2.60 -12.33
N PHE A 219 -5.26 -3.27 -11.62
CA PHE A 219 -5.39 -4.66 -11.23
C PHE A 219 -5.14 -4.85 -9.74
N GLY A 220 -5.83 -5.81 -9.15
CA GLY A 220 -5.57 -6.28 -7.79
C GLY A 220 -5.88 -7.76 -7.63
N THR A 221 -5.29 -8.38 -6.61
CA THR A 221 -5.44 -9.80 -6.32
C THR A 221 -5.74 -10.11 -4.85
N ASN A 222 -6.40 -11.23 -4.58
CA ASN A 222 -6.56 -11.75 -3.22
C ASN A 222 -5.33 -12.55 -2.72
N ALA A 223 -4.29 -12.70 -3.53
CA ALA A 223 -3.07 -13.44 -3.18
C ALA A 223 -3.28 -14.94 -2.83
N GLY A 224 -4.32 -15.57 -3.40
CA GLY A 224 -4.52 -17.03 -3.35
C GLY A 224 -5.43 -17.54 -2.23
N HIS A 225 -6.02 -16.66 -1.44
CA HIS A 225 -7.04 -16.98 -0.43
C HIS A 225 -7.93 -15.77 -0.17
N ASP A 226 -8.97 -15.91 0.65
CA ASP A 226 -9.84 -14.79 1.04
C ASP A 226 -9.73 -14.53 2.55
N GLY A 227 -9.52 -13.26 2.89
CA GLY A 227 -9.45 -12.77 4.26
C GLY A 227 -8.05 -12.69 4.85
N GLU A 228 -7.85 -11.73 5.75
CA GLU A 228 -6.55 -11.45 6.37
C GLU A 228 -6.45 -11.86 7.85
N ALA A 229 -7.55 -12.35 8.42
CA ALA A 229 -7.67 -12.73 9.83
C ALA A 229 -7.62 -14.26 10.00
N GLY A 230 -6.73 -14.73 10.86
CA GLY A 230 -6.53 -16.15 11.14
C GLY A 230 -5.32 -16.74 10.42
N PHE A 231 -5.26 -18.07 10.36
CA PHE A 231 -4.19 -18.83 9.72
C PHE A 231 -4.69 -20.10 8.98
N ASP A 232 -6.00 -20.39 9.06
CA ASP A 232 -6.64 -21.57 8.45
C ASP A 232 -6.54 -21.58 6.91
N PHE A 233 -6.32 -20.42 6.29
CA PHE A 233 -6.03 -20.33 4.87
C PHE A 233 -4.65 -20.92 4.50
N PHE A 234 -3.71 -21.01 5.44
CA PHE A 234 -2.39 -21.63 5.21
C PHE A 234 -2.27 -23.06 5.75
N LEU A 235 -3.03 -23.45 6.77
CA LEU A 235 -2.90 -24.77 7.39
C LEU A 235 -3.14 -25.91 6.39
N GLY A 236 -2.14 -26.78 6.24
CA GLY A 236 -2.20 -27.93 5.33
C GLY A 236 -2.33 -27.56 3.85
N LYS A 237 -2.11 -26.29 3.47
CA LYS A 237 -2.33 -25.76 2.12
C LYS A 237 -1.04 -25.16 1.53
N PRO A 238 -0.04 -26.00 1.18
CA PRO A 238 1.25 -25.51 0.70
C PRO A 238 1.15 -24.69 -0.59
N GLU A 239 0.20 -24.99 -1.47
CA GLU A 239 0.03 -24.24 -2.72
C GLU A 239 -0.53 -22.83 -2.48
N VAL A 240 -1.38 -22.63 -1.48
CA VAL A 240 -1.84 -21.30 -1.05
C VAL A 240 -0.69 -20.49 -0.44
N ILE A 241 0.21 -21.14 0.30
CA ILE A 241 1.44 -20.49 0.82
C ILE A 241 2.33 -20.03 -0.34
N LYS A 242 2.45 -20.82 -1.42
CA LYS A 242 3.21 -20.42 -2.63
C LYS A 242 2.55 -19.25 -3.35
N ASP A 243 1.23 -19.24 -3.46
CA ASP A 243 0.46 -18.13 -4.02
C ASP A 243 0.74 -16.83 -3.28
N PHE A 244 0.57 -16.84 -1.95
CA PHE A 244 0.86 -15.68 -1.10
C PHE A 244 2.35 -15.28 -1.13
N GLY A 245 3.23 -16.29 -1.14
CA GLY A 245 4.67 -16.10 -1.07
C GLY A 245 5.23 -15.36 -2.27
N HIS A 246 4.86 -15.79 -3.49
CA HIS A 246 5.39 -15.19 -4.71
C HIS A 246 4.52 -15.35 -5.97
N ARG A 247 3.72 -16.42 -6.07
CA ARG A 247 3.09 -16.80 -7.35
C ARG A 247 1.91 -15.93 -7.74
N ALA A 248 1.11 -15.44 -6.78
CA ALA A 248 -0.11 -14.69 -7.11
C ALA A 248 0.16 -13.36 -7.84
N ILE A 249 1.16 -12.60 -7.43
CA ILE A 249 1.53 -11.34 -8.09
C ILE A 249 2.07 -11.58 -9.50
N HIS A 250 2.81 -12.68 -9.69
CA HIS A 250 3.24 -13.08 -11.03
C HIS A 250 2.06 -13.44 -11.92
N VAL A 251 1.12 -14.25 -11.42
CA VAL A 251 -0.11 -14.60 -12.13
C VAL A 251 -0.90 -13.34 -12.48
N GLU A 252 -1.09 -12.42 -11.54
CA GLU A 252 -1.72 -11.13 -11.77
C GLU A 252 -1.04 -10.35 -12.90
N ALA A 253 0.29 -10.25 -12.90
CA ALA A 253 1.03 -9.53 -13.94
C ALA A 253 0.82 -10.13 -15.34
N GLN A 254 0.85 -11.46 -15.44
CA GLN A 254 0.66 -12.18 -16.71
C GLN A 254 -0.78 -12.05 -17.23
N VAL A 255 -1.75 -12.18 -16.33
CA VAL A 255 -3.18 -12.01 -16.63
C VAL A 255 -3.47 -10.57 -17.04
N ALA A 256 -2.92 -9.59 -16.31
CA ALA A 256 -3.12 -8.17 -16.57
C ALA A 256 -2.67 -7.77 -17.98
N LYS A 257 -1.48 -8.23 -18.40
CA LYS A 257 -0.98 -7.96 -19.75
C LYS A 257 -1.89 -8.53 -20.84
N GLN A 258 -2.34 -9.77 -20.68
CA GLN A 258 -3.25 -10.43 -21.62
C GLN A 258 -4.61 -9.73 -21.67
N MET A 259 -5.22 -9.45 -20.52
CA MET A 259 -6.53 -8.80 -20.47
C MET A 259 -6.49 -7.37 -21.04
N VAL A 260 -5.42 -6.61 -20.79
CA VAL A 260 -5.23 -5.28 -21.40
C VAL A 260 -5.18 -5.37 -22.92
N GLU A 261 -4.42 -6.32 -23.45
CA GLU A 261 -4.28 -6.49 -24.90
C GLU A 261 -5.59 -6.89 -25.56
N GLN A 262 -6.34 -7.80 -24.95
CA GLN A 262 -7.66 -8.23 -25.44
C GLN A 262 -8.70 -7.11 -25.33
N TYR A 263 -8.75 -6.41 -24.19
CA TYR A 263 -9.75 -5.36 -23.94
C TYR A 263 -9.55 -4.10 -24.79
N TYR A 264 -8.32 -3.59 -24.90
CA TYR A 264 -8.03 -2.36 -25.67
C TYR A 264 -7.54 -2.62 -27.10
N GLY A 265 -7.43 -3.90 -27.50
CA GLY A 265 -6.86 -4.31 -28.79
C GLY A 265 -5.38 -3.95 -28.96
N ARG A 266 -4.65 -3.71 -27.86
CA ARG A 266 -3.23 -3.37 -27.85
C ARG A 266 -2.59 -3.54 -26.48
N ALA A 267 -1.31 -3.93 -26.46
CA ALA A 267 -0.54 -4.01 -25.23
C ALA A 267 -0.36 -2.64 -24.52
N ALA A 268 -0.24 -2.68 -23.20
CA ALA A 268 0.22 -1.53 -22.41
C ALA A 268 1.63 -1.10 -22.86
N THR A 269 1.87 0.20 -22.88
CA THR A 269 3.20 0.77 -23.17
C THR A 269 4.19 0.52 -22.03
N LYS A 270 3.69 0.49 -20.80
CA LYS A 270 4.43 0.22 -19.56
C LYS A 270 3.57 -0.48 -18.52
N SER A 271 4.16 -1.38 -17.75
CA SER A 271 3.55 -2.02 -16.58
C SER A 271 4.16 -1.52 -15.27
N TYR A 272 3.29 -1.12 -14.35
CA TYR A 272 3.70 -0.64 -13.02
C TYR A 272 3.11 -1.53 -11.93
N TYR A 273 3.82 -1.59 -10.80
CA TYR A 273 3.34 -2.17 -9.55
C TYR A 273 3.43 -1.14 -8.43
N GLN A 274 2.42 -1.10 -7.57
CA GLN A 274 2.45 -0.34 -6.33
C GLN A 274 2.06 -1.24 -5.16
N GLY A 275 2.85 -1.23 -4.09
CA GLY A 275 2.49 -1.98 -2.88
C GLY A 275 3.15 -1.42 -1.63
N CYS A 276 2.47 -1.54 -0.49
CA CYS A 276 3.00 -1.16 0.82
C CYS A 276 2.91 -2.34 1.79
N SER A 277 3.80 -2.43 2.79
CA SER A 277 3.80 -3.52 3.77
C SER A 277 4.03 -4.89 3.10
N THR A 278 3.07 -5.82 3.20
CA THR A 278 3.08 -7.09 2.47
C THR A 278 3.14 -6.88 0.96
N GLY A 279 2.50 -5.84 0.43
CA GLY A 279 2.61 -5.42 -0.97
C GLY A 279 4.02 -4.95 -1.31
N GLY A 280 4.71 -4.28 -0.38
CA GLY A 280 6.11 -3.91 -0.56
C GLY A 280 7.02 -5.14 -0.65
N ARG A 281 6.81 -6.14 0.23
CA ARG A 281 7.48 -7.44 0.16
C ARG A 281 7.20 -8.12 -1.18
N GLN A 282 5.94 -8.18 -1.59
CA GLN A 282 5.47 -8.80 -2.83
C GLN A 282 6.08 -8.15 -4.07
N GLY A 283 6.14 -6.82 -4.13
CA GLY A 283 6.79 -6.09 -5.23
C GLY A 283 8.27 -6.41 -5.33
N LEU A 284 9.00 -6.41 -4.20
CA LEU A 284 10.43 -6.77 -4.20
C LEU A 284 10.67 -8.25 -4.52
N GLN A 285 9.85 -9.15 -3.98
CA GLN A 285 9.89 -10.58 -4.31
C GLN A 285 9.64 -10.81 -5.80
N ASN A 286 8.68 -10.10 -6.37
CA ASN A 286 8.38 -10.15 -7.80
C ASN A 286 9.54 -9.61 -8.63
N ALA A 287 10.16 -8.49 -8.23
CA ALA A 287 11.36 -7.97 -8.91
C ALA A 287 12.52 -8.98 -8.94
N GLN A 288 12.71 -9.73 -7.85
CA GLN A 288 13.77 -10.73 -7.72
C GLN A 288 13.51 -11.99 -8.55
N LEU A 289 12.28 -12.50 -8.55
CA LEU A 289 11.94 -13.78 -9.20
C LEU A 289 11.41 -13.63 -10.62
N TYR A 290 10.74 -12.52 -10.92
CA TYR A 290 10.00 -12.26 -12.15
C TYR A 290 10.31 -10.86 -12.70
N PRO A 291 11.59 -10.55 -13.01
CA PRO A 291 12.05 -9.20 -13.34
C PRO A 291 11.43 -8.56 -14.60
N ASN A 292 10.65 -9.33 -15.37
CA ASN A 292 9.99 -8.88 -16.59
C ASN A 292 8.48 -8.60 -16.38
N ASP A 293 7.96 -8.77 -15.18
CA ASP A 293 6.54 -8.52 -14.88
C ASP A 293 6.22 -7.02 -14.94
N PHE A 294 7.06 -6.18 -14.32
CA PHE A 294 6.85 -4.74 -14.22
C PHE A 294 8.05 -3.93 -14.73
N ASP A 295 7.78 -2.85 -15.45
CA ASP A 295 8.78 -1.85 -15.83
C ASP A 295 9.16 -0.93 -14.67
N GLY A 296 8.24 -0.67 -13.74
CA GLY A 296 8.46 0.15 -12.55
C GLY A 296 7.71 -0.38 -11.34
N ILE A 297 8.35 -0.37 -10.18
CA ILE A 297 7.81 -0.92 -8.93
C ILE A 297 7.98 0.14 -7.84
N LEU A 298 6.87 0.62 -7.30
CA LEU A 298 6.81 1.52 -6.15
C LEU A 298 6.49 0.70 -4.89
N VAL A 299 7.45 0.59 -3.98
CA VAL A 299 7.30 -0.17 -2.73
C VAL A 299 7.44 0.72 -1.51
N GLY A 300 6.49 0.63 -0.58
CA GLY A 300 6.54 1.28 0.73
C GLY A 300 6.66 0.27 1.88
N ALA A 301 7.39 0.62 2.94
CA ALA A 301 7.54 -0.16 4.17
C ALA A 301 7.61 -1.70 3.94
N PRO A 302 8.52 -2.20 3.10
CA PRO A 302 8.41 -3.56 2.58
C PRO A 302 8.77 -4.60 3.64
N GLY A 303 7.86 -5.55 3.90
CA GLY A 303 8.06 -6.62 4.87
C GLY A 303 8.99 -7.75 4.37
N ILE A 304 10.21 -7.41 3.94
CA ILE A 304 11.12 -8.32 3.22
C ILE A 304 11.66 -9.48 4.07
N ASP A 305 11.91 -9.26 5.36
CA ASP A 305 12.39 -10.29 6.27
C ASP A 305 11.23 -10.96 7.02
N TRP A 306 10.28 -11.49 6.25
CA TRP A 306 8.96 -11.91 6.73
C TRP A 306 8.99 -12.81 7.96
N LEU A 307 9.87 -13.82 7.98
CA LEU A 307 9.95 -14.77 9.09
C LEU A 307 10.43 -14.11 10.37
N HIS A 308 11.46 -13.25 10.29
CA HIS A 308 11.92 -12.51 11.46
C HIS A 308 10.93 -11.43 11.89
N ILE A 309 10.24 -10.75 10.96
CA ILE A 309 9.14 -9.82 11.27
C ILE A 309 8.07 -10.53 12.10
N VAL A 310 7.58 -11.68 11.64
CA VAL A 310 6.51 -12.42 12.34
C VAL A 310 7.00 -12.93 13.70
N ALA A 311 8.20 -13.50 13.77
CA ALA A 311 8.80 -13.94 15.03
C ALA A 311 9.01 -12.77 16.02
N SER A 312 9.39 -11.59 15.52
CA SER A 312 9.66 -10.42 16.35
C SER A 312 8.43 -10.02 17.16
N LYS A 313 7.24 -10.08 16.58
CA LYS A 313 5.98 -9.72 17.26
C LYS A 313 5.74 -10.58 18.50
N GLY A 314 5.99 -11.89 18.41
CA GLY A 314 5.87 -12.80 19.55
C GLY A 314 6.89 -12.52 20.66
N ILE A 315 8.13 -12.19 20.29
CA ILE A 315 9.19 -11.86 21.24
C ILE A 315 8.92 -10.52 21.93
N LEU A 316 8.54 -9.50 21.16
CA LEU A 316 8.20 -8.17 21.66
C LEU A 316 7.02 -8.23 22.63
N ALA A 317 5.98 -8.99 22.31
CA ALA A 317 4.84 -9.20 23.21
C ALA A 317 5.30 -9.72 24.60
N ARG A 318 6.24 -10.68 24.63
CA ARG A 318 6.80 -11.17 25.90
C ARG A 318 7.64 -10.13 26.64
N ARG A 319 8.43 -9.32 25.93
CA ARG A 319 9.26 -8.25 26.53
C ARG A 319 8.42 -7.21 27.24
N ILE A 320 7.20 -6.95 26.77
CA ILE A 320 6.28 -5.96 27.37
C ILE A 320 5.36 -6.55 28.43
N GLY A 321 5.60 -7.79 28.89
CA GLY A 321 4.82 -8.47 29.93
C GLY A 321 3.53 -9.14 29.43
N TRP A 322 3.22 -9.12 28.13
CA TRP A 322 2.05 -9.80 27.58
C TRP A 322 2.30 -11.33 27.45
N PRO A 323 1.29 -12.20 27.64
CA PRO A 323 -0.13 -11.94 27.91
C PRO A 323 -0.51 -11.77 29.38
N ASP A 324 0.45 -11.76 30.32
CA ASP A 324 0.15 -11.56 31.75
C ASP A 324 -0.07 -10.08 32.06
N ILE A 325 -1.26 -9.59 31.77
CA ILE A 325 -1.64 -8.19 31.99
C ILE A 325 -1.74 -7.79 33.47
N SER A 326 -1.60 -8.75 34.40
CA SER A 326 -1.51 -8.50 35.84
C SER A 326 -0.08 -8.31 36.34
N SER A 327 0.91 -8.60 35.49
CA SER A 327 2.32 -8.46 35.82
C SER A 327 2.72 -7.01 36.04
N ALA A 328 3.57 -6.75 37.04
CA ALA A 328 4.16 -5.43 37.26
C ALA A 328 5.01 -4.95 36.07
N ALA A 329 5.49 -5.87 35.23
CA ALA A 329 6.26 -5.58 34.02
C ALA A 329 5.37 -5.20 32.82
N TYR A 330 4.05 -5.40 32.91
CA TYR A 330 3.14 -5.10 31.80
C TYR A 330 3.04 -3.60 31.56
N VAL A 331 3.35 -3.17 30.34
CA VAL A 331 3.19 -1.76 29.92
C VAL A 331 1.81 -1.61 29.29
N ARG A 332 0.95 -0.80 29.91
CA ARG A 332 -0.45 -0.69 29.50
C ARG A 332 -0.59 0.03 28.15
N PRO A 333 -1.62 -0.28 27.35
CA PRO A 333 -1.82 0.34 26.04
C PRO A 333 -1.75 1.87 26.05
N GLU A 334 -2.35 2.50 27.05
CA GLU A 334 -2.39 3.96 27.20
C GLU A 334 -1.05 4.60 27.63
N GLN A 335 -0.10 3.83 28.17
CA GLN A 335 1.23 4.34 28.51
C GLN A 335 2.11 4.53 27.27
N TRP A 336 1.91 3.74 26.21
CA TRP A 336 2.74 3.81 25.01
C TRP A 336 2.65 5.14 24.26
N PRO A 337 1.46 5.72 24.00
CA PRO A 337 1.36 7.07 23.44
C PRO A 337 2.03 8.13 24.32
N ALA A 338 1.99 8.00 25.65
CA ALA A 338 2.65 8.94 26.55
C ALA A 338 4.19 8.82 26.48
N ILE A 339 4.72 7.59 26.36
CA ILE A 339 6.14 7.33 26.13
C ILE A 339 6.59 7.98 24.81
N VAL A 340 5.86 7.73 23.72
CA VAL A 340 6.18 8.28 22.39
C VAL A 340 6.09 9.80 22.38
N ALA A 341 5.05 10.38 22.97
CA ALA A 341 4.92 11.83 23.08
C ALA A 341 6.12 12.47 23.79
N LYS A 342 6.66 11.80 24.83
CA LYS A 342 7.86 12.27 25.52
C LYS A 342 9.15 12.04 24.74
N GLN A 343 9.24 10.98 23.92
CA GLN A 343 10.34 10.83 22.97
C GLN A 343 10.35 12.01 22.00
N VAL A 344 9.20 12.31 21.37
CA VAL A 344 9.08 13.44 20.44
C VAL A 344 9.40 14.75 21.12
N GLU A 345 8.79 15.06 22.28
CA GLU A 345 9.05 16.31 23.01
C GLU A 345 10.53 16.57 23.31
N LEU A 346 11.30 15.52 23.60
CA LEU A 346 12.71 15.62 23.95
C LEU A 346 13.65 15.59 22.74
N LEU A 347 13.23 14.96 21.63
CA LEU A 347 14.11 14.67 20.49
C LEU A 347 13.83 15.53 19.26
N ASP A 348 12.59 15.98 19.05
CA ASP A 348 12.18 16.86 17.92
C ASP A 348 13.06 18.12 17.82
N PRO A 349 13.27 18.92 18.89
CA PRO A 349 14.09 20.13 18.78
C PRO A 349 15.57 19.90 18.40
N LEU A 350 16.06 18.66 18.40
CA LEU A 350 17.48 18.33 18.19
C LEU A 350 17.88 18.34 16.71
N ASP A 351 16.94 18.26 15.78
CA ASP A 351 17.21 18.41 14.34
C ASP A 351 17.22 19.88 13.86
N GLY A 352 16.88 20.81 14.76
CA GLY A 352 16.88 22.25 14.51
C GLY A 352 15.52 22.82 14.09
N VAL A 353 14.50 21.96 13.95
CA VAL A 353 13.11 22.34 13.76
C VAL A 353 12.30 21.81 14.95
N GLN A 354 11.20 22.48 15.30
CA GLN A 354 10.28 21.98 16.33
C GLN A 354 8.90 21.86 15.68
N ASP A 355 8.66 20.73 15.04
CA ASP A 355 7.44 20.45 14.28
C ASP A 355 6.71 19.18 14.76
N GLY A 356 7.22 18.54 15.82
CA GLY A 356 6.67 17.33 16.40
C GLY A 356 7.11 16.06 15.67
N ILE A 357 8.20 16.11 14.90
CA ILE A 357 8.76 14.98 14.15
C ILE A 357 10.15 14.67 14.71
N ILE A 358 10.50 13.38 14.76
CA ILE A 358 11.88 12.96 14.94
C ILE A 358 12.41 12.64 13.54
N ASP A 359 13.14 13.58 12.93
CA ASP A 359 13.57 13.46 11.53
C ASP A 359 14.45 12.22 11.28
N ASP A 360 15.45 12.02 12.13
CA ASP A 360 16.34 10.84 12.08
C ASP A 360 16.42 10.16 13.45
N PRO A 361 15.55 9.17 13.74
CA PRO A 361 15.52 8.49 15.03
C PRO A 361 16.81 7.68 15.31
N THR A 362 17.63 7.40 14.29
CA THR A 362 18.86 6.61 14.46
C THR A 362 20.00 7.38 15.11
N LYS A 363 19.92 8.72 15.15
CA LYS A 363 20.91 9.60 15.79
C LYS A 363 20.76 9.68 17.31
N TYR A 364 19.64 9.21 17.85
CA TYR A 364 19.28 9.45 19.24
C TYR A 364 19.23 8.17 20.06
N SER A 365 19.46 8.32 21.36
CA SER A 365 19.25 7.27 22.36
C SER A 365 18.23 7.75 23.38
N PHE A 366 17.28 6.90 23.75
CA PHE A 366 16.25 7.21 24.73
C PHE A 366 16.28 6.20 25.87
N ASP A 367 16.53 6.67 27.10
CA ASP A 367 16.45 5.82 28.29
C ASP A 367 15.10 6.03 29.01
N PRO A 368 14.22 5.01 29.08
CA PRO A 368 12.93 5.14 29.74
C PRO A 368 13.01 5.37 31.26
N GLU A 369 14.19 5.33 31.88
CA GLU A 369 14.39 5.68 33.29
C GLU A 369 13.97 7.13 33.62
N LEU A 370 14.05 8.03 32.63
CA LEU A 370 13.53 9.40 32.74
C LEU A 370 12.01 9.43 33.02
N LEU A 371 11.29 8.41 32.59
CA LEU A 371 9.83 8.32 32.69
C LEU A 371 9.34 7.68 34.00
N VAL A 372 10.24 7.40 34.94
CA VAL A 372 9.90 6.80 36.24
C VAL A 372 8.95 7.69 37.05
N CYS A 373 8.06 7.08 37.81
CA CYS A 373 7.18 7.80 38.73
C CYS A 373 7.98 8.66 39.72
N GLY A 374 7.63 9.94 39.80
CA GLY A 374 8.29 10.93 40.67
C GLY A 374 9.26 11.88 39.95
N THR A 375 9.63 11.63 38.68
CA THR A 375 10.49 12.55 37.92
C THR A 375 9.76 13.81 37.44
N GLY A 376 8.43 13.77 37.39
CA GLY A 376 7.58 14.86 36.88
C GLY A 376 7.46 14.93 35.36
N LEU A 377 8.17 14.08 34.61
CA LEU A 377 8.07 14.04 33.15
C LEU A 377 6.76 13.41 32.65
N LEU A 378 6.25 12.41 33.38
CA LEU A 378 4.92 11.85 33.18
C LEU A 378 4.06 12.04 34.42
N ASN A 379 2.75 12.12 34.21
CA ASN A 379 1.78 12.14 35.31
C ASN A 379 1.79 10.81 36.08
N SER A 380 1.19 10.80 37.28
CA SER A 380 1.23 9.65 38.19
C SER A 380 0.54 8.39 37.66
N THR A 381 -0.32 8.49 36.64
CA THR A 381 -1.00 7.32 36.04
C THR A 381 -0.23 6.77 34.84
N MET A 382 0.60 7.58 34.17
CA MET A 382 1.34 7.20 32.97
C MET A 382 2.82 6.88 33.22
N CYS A 383 3.38 7.38 34.31
CA CYS A 383 4.77 7.11 34.69
C CYS A 383 5.06 5.62 34.86
N LEU A 384 6.33 5.25 34.71
CA LEU A 384 6.78 3.86 34.71
C LEU A 384 7.23 3.44 36.11
N ASN A 385 6.85 2.21 36.50
CA ASN A 385 7.52 1.52 37.61
C ASN A 385 8.84 0.88 37.13
N PRO A 386 9.74 0.44 38.02
CA PRO A 386 11.04 -0.13 37.62
C PRO A 386 10.95 -1.35 36.69
N HIS A 387 9.93 -2.19 36.84
CA HIS A 387 9.72 -3.34 35.95
C HIS A 387 9.26 -2.89 34.55
N GLN A 388 8.39 -1.88 34.47
CA GLN A 388 7.97 -1.28 33.20
C GLN A 388 9.13 -0.59 32.49
N VAL A 389 10.04 0.09 33.21
CA VAL A 389 11.27 0.65 32.62
C VAL A 389 12.08 -0.44 31.92
N ALA A 390 12.28 -1.58 32.59
CA ALA A 390 12.99 -2.71 31.98
C ALA A 390 12.27 -3.25 30.73
N SER A 391 10.93 -3.35 30.76
CA SER A 391 10.11 -3.77 29.63
C SER A 391 10.20 -2.81 28.44
N VAL A 392 10.07 -1.49 28.67
CA VAL A 392 10.18 -0.47 27.62
C VAL A 392 11.60 -0.48 27.04
N ARG A 393 12.63 -0.55 27.90
CA ARG A 393 14.02 -0.65 27.46
C ARG A 393 14.23 -1.87 26.58
N ALA A 394 13.68 -3.03 26.96
CA ALA A 394 13.76 -4.25 26.19
C ALA A 394 12.98 -4.15 24.86
N ALA A 395 11.84 -3.47 24.80
CA ALA A 395 11.07 -3.29 23.56
C ALA A 395 11.87 -2.54 22.47
N TYR A 396 12.70 -1.58 22.87
CA TYR A 396 13.59 -0.81 21.97
C TYR A 396 14.97 -1.45 21.76
N GLN A 397 15.20 -2.70 22.19
CA GLN A 397 16.41 -3.44 21.85
C GLN A 397 16.24 -4.27 20.58
N PRO A 398 17.29 -4.44 19.76
CA PRO A 398 17.23 -5.37 18.64
C PRO A 398 17.00 -6.82 19.12
N LEU A 399 16.64 -7.70 18.19
CA LEU A 399 16.49 -9.12 18.48
C LEU A 399 17.79 -9.85 18.15
N ALA A 400 18.27 -10.64 19.10
CA ALA A 400 19.43 -11.50 18.93
C ALA A 400 19.03 -12.98 18.94
N ASN A 401 19.74 -13.81 18.18
CA ASN A 401 19.63 -15.26 18.26
C ASN A 401 20.37 -15.82 19.49
N SER A 402 20.33 -17.14 19.68
CA SER A 402 20.99 -17.82 20.81
C SER A 402 22.52 -17.69 20.84
N LYS A 403 23.14 -17.19 19.77
CA LYS A 403 24.58 -16.91 19.67
C LYS A 403 24.91 -15.43 19.90
N GLY A 404 23.91 -14.60 20.24
CA GLY A 404 24.07 -13.16 20.43
C GLY A 404 24.15 -12.35 19.14
N GLN A 405 23.89 -12.95 17.97
CA GLN A 405 23.91 -12.21 16.70
C GLN A 405 22.57 -11.52 16.49
N ILE A 406 22.60 -10.24 16.10
CA ILE A 406 21.38 -9.48 15.75
C ILE A 406 20.75 -10.09 14.50
N VAL A 407 19.48 -10.47 14.60
CA VAL A 407 18.67 -11.08 13.52
C VAL A 407 17.51 -10.20 13.07
N TYR A 408 17.12 -9.21 13.88
CA TYR A 408 16.07 -8.27 13.52
C TYR A 408 16.32 -6.92 14.23
N PRO A 409 16.14 -5.77 13.54
CA PRO A 409 16.45 -4.46 14.10
C PRO A 409 15.55 -4.10 15.29
N ALA A 410 15.95 -3.07 16.03
CA ALA A 410 15.12 -2.45 17.05
C ALA A 410 13.94 -1.70 16.42
N PHE A 411 12.96 -1.37 17.25
CA PHE A 411 11.90 -0.43 16.88
C PHE A 411 12.45 1.00 16.92
N ASP A 412 12.07 1.84 15.95
CA ASP A 412 12.54 3.23 15.91
C ASP A 412 11.85 4.09 16.98
N LEU A 413 12.55 5.10 17.47
CA LEU A 413 12.00 6.09 18.39
C LEU A 413 10.94 6.94 17.67
N GLY A 414 9.88 7.34 18.37
CA GLY A 414 8.78 8.11 17.77
C GLY A 414 7.81 7.29 16.92
N ALA A 415 8.16 6.05 16.55
CA ALA A 415 7.31 5.20 15.73
C ALA A 415 6.03 4.76 16.46
N ASP A 416 4.98 4.48 15.70
CA ASP A 416 3.72 4.00 16.27
C ASP A 416 3.87 2.67 17.01
N THR A 417 3.22 2.61 18.16
CA THR A 417 3.37 1.53 19.13
C THR A 417 2.18 0.58 19.14
N SER A 418 1.29 0.60 18.15
CA SER A 418 0.14 -0.31 18.08
C SER A 418 0.53 -1.79 18.12
N VAL A 419 1.72 -2.15 17.62
CA VAL A 419 2.30 -3.49 17.77
C VAL A 419 2.46 -3.92 19.23
N PHE A 420 2.61 -2.95 20.14
CA PHE A 420 2.69 -3.14 21.59
C PHE A 420 1.35 -2.92 22.29
N SER A 421 0.54 -1.96 21.84
CA SER A 421 -0.64 -1.49 22.57
C SER A 421 -1.97 -2.12 22.11
N ALA A 422 -2.06 -2.64 20.87
CA ALA A 422 -3.25 -3.34 20.37
C ALA A 422 -3.28 -4.82 20.80
N ASN A 423 -3.09 -5.07 22.10
CA ASN A 423 -2.91 -6.42 22.65
C ASN A 423 -4.01 -6.86 23.64
N GLN A 424 -5.10 -6.09 23.72
CA GLN A 424 -6.28 -6.38 24.53
C GLN A 424 -7.57 -6.24 23.73
N VAL A 425 -8.60 -7.01 24.11
CA VAL A 425 -9.99 -6.81 23.68
C VAL A 425 -10.86 -6.73 24.93
N ASN A 426 -11.61 -5.64 25.09
CA ASN A 426 -12.46 -5.37 26.26
C ASN A 426 -11.72 -5.55 27.61
N GLY A 427 -10.46 -5.11 27.69
CA GLY A 427 -9.65 -5.21 28.91
C GLY A 427 -9.05 -6.60 29.18
N THR A 428 -9.16 -7.54 28.25
CA THR A 428 -8.65 -8.91 28.40
C THR A 428 -7.54 -9.20 27.39
N ALA A 429 -6.51 -9.94 27.81
CA ALA A 429 -5.47 -10.43 26.92
C ALA A 429 -6.08 -11.45 25.95
N GLN A 430 -6.04 -11.15 24.65
CA GLN A 430 -6.61 -12.04 23.64
C GLN A 430 -5.56 -13.05 23.16
N LEU A 431 -5.59 -14.27 23.71
CA LEU A 431 -4.93 -15.42 23.10
C LEU A 431 -5.94 -16.16 22.23
N THR A 432 -5.83 -16.04 20.91
CA THR A 432 -6.64 -16.81 19.95
C THR A 432 -6.24 -18.30 19.90
N TYR A 433 -5.23 -18.69 20.67
CA TYR A 433 -4.71 -20.05 20.75
C TYR A 433 -4.14 -20.33 22.16
N THR A 434 -4.28 -21.57 22.61
CA THR A 434 -3.61 -22.03 23.82
C THR A 434 -2.11 -22.16 23.53
N ILE A 435 -1.27 -21.43 24.27
CA ILE A 435 0.17 -21.71 24.29
C ILE A 435 0.33 -23.10 24.92
N LEU A 436 0.56 -24.12 24.10
CA LEU A 436 0.99 -25.42 24.61
C LEU A 436 2.38 -25.19 25.19
N GLN A 437 2.48 -25.02 26.52
CA GLN A 437 3.77 -25.14 27.17
C GLN A 437 4.29 -26.53 26.82
N VAL A 438 5.38 -26.58 26.05
CA VAL A 438 6.19 -27.79 25.94
C VAL A 438 6.69 -28.03 27.35
N ARG A 439 6.00 -28.89 28.11
CA ARG A 439 6.56 -29.44 29.33
C ARG A 439 7.80 -30.18 28.86
N ASN A 440 8.98 -29.64 29.17
CA ASN A 440 10.18 -30.45 29.23
C ASN A 440 9.95 -31.48 30.35
N SER A 441 9.28 -32.57 30.04
CA SER A 441 9.40 -33.78 30.82
C SER A 441 10.80 -34.30 30.57
N SER A 442 11.74 -33.91 31.43
CA SER A 442 12.98 -34.65 31.58
C SER A 442 12.62 -36.12 31.80
N PRO A 443 13.17 -37.08 31.05
CA PRO A 443 12.99 -38.49 31.37
C PRO A 443 13.68 -38.75 32.71
N SER A 444 12.91 -39.15 33.71
CA SER A 444 13.39 -39.71 34.98
C SER A 444 13.96 -41.10 34.79
#